data_AF-A0A7C5YUX5-F1
#
_entry.id   AF-A0A7C5YUX5-F1
#
_cell.length_a   1.000
_cell.length_b   1.000
_cell.length_c   1.000
_cell.angle_alpha   90.00
_cell.angle_beta   90.00
_cell.angle_gamma   90.00
#
_symmetry.space_group_name_H-M   'P 1'
#
loop_
_entity.id
_entity.type
_entity.pdbx_description
1 polymer ?
#
loop_
_entity_poly.entity_id
_entity_poly.type
_entity_poly.pdbx_seq_one_letter_code
_entity_poly.pdbx_strand_id
1 'polypeptide(L)'
;MPKMKRGLIYSLESVLSKLLKTNRLLNKRLGQLEKVLVGTIAPVAKRKRTRKTKAKVKRGKKARAKKTCKIPGCTRKHYAKGLCAAHYQKARREKLEARAKASK
;
A
#
# COMPACT_ATOMS: atom_id res chain seq x y z
N MET A 1 23.83 31.40 21.11
CA MET A 1 23.90 30.38 22.20
C MET A 1 25.28 30.40 22.82
N PRO A 2 25.42 30.72 24.13
CA PRO A 2 26.72 30.82 24.78
C PRO A 2 27.46 29.47 24.76
N LYS A 3 28.78 29.50 24.53
CA LYS A 3 29.63 28.31 24.32
C LYS A 3 29.47 27.25 25.42
N MET A 4 29.28 27.69 26.66
CA MET A 4 29.09 26.81 27.83
C MET A 4 27.81 25.96 27.75
N LYS A 5 26.70 26.51 27.22
CA LYS A 5 25.45 25.76 27.05
C LYS A 5 25.59 24.67 25.98
N ARG A 6 26.40 24.88 24.94
CA ARG A 6 26.68 23.87 23.90
C ARG A 6 27.51 22.69 24.41
N GLY A 7 28.52 22.96 25.26
CA GLY A 7 29.31 21.91 25.90
C GLY A 7 28.49 21.02 26.83
N LEU A 8 27.58 21.63 27.60
CA LEU A 8 26.66 20.88 28.46
C LEU A 8 25.71 19.99 27.66
N ILE A 9 25.14 20.51 26.56
CA ILE A 9 24.27 19.74 25.66
C ILE A 9 25.01 18.53 25.08
N TYR A 10 26.23 18.72 24.55
CA TYR A 10 27.02 17.62 23.99
C TYR A 10 27.33 16.53 25.03
N SER A 11 27.70 16.93 26.25
CA SER A 11 27.95 16.00 27.35
C SER A 11 26.69 15.22 27.73
N LEU A 12 25.53 15.88 27.79
CA LEU A 12 24.25 15.23 28.07
C LEU A 12 23.85 14.26 26.95
N GLU A 13 23.99 14.65 25.69
CA GLU A 13 23.72 13.78 24.53
C GLU A 13 24.63 12.55 24.50
N SER A 14 25.90 12.71 24.88
CA SER A 14 26.87 11.62 25.00
C SER A 14 26.48 10.64 26.10
N VAL A 15 26.09 11.13 27.28
CA VAL A 15 25.61 10.29 28.39
C VAL A 15 24.31 9.58 28.02
N LEU A 16 23.35 10.29 27.44
CA LEU A 16 22.08 9.72 26.97
C LEU A 16 22.32 8.62 25.92
N SER A 17 23.23 8.85 24.98
CA SER A 17 23.62 7.84 23.99
C SER A 17 24.23 6.59 24.64
N LYS A 18 25.05 6.75 25.69
CA LYS A 18 25.60 5.61 26.46
C LYS A 18 24.49 4.86 27.19
N LEU A 19 23.58 5.57 27.87
CA LEU A 19 22.45 4.98 28.58
C LEU A 19 21.48 4.22 27.67
N LEU A 20 21.22 4.73 26.46
CA LEU A 20 20.40 4.01 25.47
C LEU A 20 21.10 2.75 24.95
N LYS A 21 22.43 2.79 24.77
CA LYS A 21 23.22 1.61 24.38
C LYS A 21 23.17 0.53 25.47
N THR A 22 23.35 0.91 26.73
CA THR A 22 23.27 -0.05 27.86
C THR A 22 21.88 -0.65 27.98
N ASN A 23 20.81 0.16 27.90
CA ASN A 23 19.43 -0.33 27.87
C ASN A 23 19.18 -1.33 26.72
N ARG A 24 19.70 -1.06 25.53
CA ARG A 24 19.59 -1.99 24.39
C ARG A 24 20.29 -3.32 24.66
N LEU A 25 21.44 -3.30 25.34
CA LEU A 25 22.18 -4.51 25.70
C LEU A 25 21.45 -5.31 26.79
N LEU A 26 20.91 -4.65 27.81
CA LEU A 26 20.13 -5.27 28.87
C LEU A 26 18.88 -5.97 28.30
N ASN A 27 18.12 -5.28 27.45
CA ASN A 27 16.96 -5.88 26.78
C ASN A 27 17.31 -7.12 25.94
N LYS A 28 18.47 -7.11 25.26
CA LYS A 28 18.95 -8.28 24.52
C LYS A 28 19.26 -9.46 25.46
N ARG A 29 19.90 -9.20 26.60
CA ARG A 29 20.22 -10.23 27.60
C ARG A 29 18.95 -10.79 28.25
N LEU A 30 17.99 -9.92 28.59
CA LEU A 30 16.68 -10.34 29.09
C LEU A 30 15.99 -11.29 28.09
N GLY A 31 15.97 -10.95 26.80
CA GLY A 31 15.42 -11.84 25.77
C GLY A 31 16.22 -13.12 25.52
N GLN A 32 17.49 -13.21 25.94
CA GLN A 32 18.26 -14.46 25.95
C GLN A 32 17.87 -15.32 27.16
N LEU A 33 17.72 -14.71 28.34
CA LEU A 33 17.29 -15.38 29.56
C LEU A 33 15.84 -15.90 29.45
N GLU A 34 14.92 -15.11 28.89
CA GLU A 34 13.55 -15.54 28.63
C GLU A 34 13.49 -16.80 27.75
N LYS A 35 14.36 -16.90 26.73
CA LYS A 35 14.45 -18.10 25.88
C LYS A 35 14.93 -19.33 26.64
N VAL A 36 15.88 -19.15 27.54
CA VAL A 36 16.45 -20.24 28.35
C VAL A 36 15.45 -20.70 29.42
N LEU A 37 14.81 -19.76 30.11
CA LEU A 37 13.92 -20.03 31.24
C LEU A 37 12.55 -20.55 30.81
N VAL A 38 11.94 -19.93 29.80
CA VAL A 38 10.55 -20.22 29.43
C VAL A 38 10.48 -21.20 28.26
N GLY A 39 11.60 -21.48 27.57
CA GLY A 39 11.63 -22.43 26.45
C GLY A 39 10.51 -22.18 25.44
N THR A 40 10.14 -20.91 25.22
CA THR A 40 8.93 -20.61 24.46
C THR A 40 9.08 -21.12 23.04
N ILE A 41 8.02 -21.79 22.56
CA ILE A 41 7.77 -22.05 21.15
C ILE A 41 8.11 -20.75 20.42
N ALA A 42 9.21 -20.77 19.66
CA ALA A 42 9.76 -19.58 19.04
C ALA A 42 8.62 -18.81 18.34
N PRO A 43 8.58 -17.47 18.42
CA PRO A 43 7.55 -16.72 17.73
C PRO A 43 7.64 -17.13 16.26
N VAL A 44 6.53 -17.68 15.72
CA VAL A 44 6.37 -18.11 14.33
C VAL A 44 7.15 -17.13 13.48
N ALA A 45 8.29 -17.59 12.95
CA ALA A 45 9.26 -16.73 12.29
C ALA A 45 8.46 -15.84 11.34
N LYS A 46 8.44 -14.52 11.57
CA LYS A 46 7.83 -13.57 10.65
C LYS A 46 8.58 -13.75 9.36
N ARG A 47 8.04 -14.62 8.49
CA ARG A 47 8.56 -14.99 7.19
C ARG A 47 8.95 -13.67 6.57
N LYS A 48 10.25 -13.42 6.42
CA LYS A 48 10.74 -12.18 5.82
C LYS A 48 9.98 -12.09 4.51
N ARG A 49 8.97 -11.22 4.43
CA ARG A 49 8.45 -10.75 3.16
C ARG A 49 9.63 -9.96 2.63
N THR A 50 10.58 -10.67 2.03
CA THR A 50 11.43 -10.11 0.99
C THR A 50 10.42 -9.39 0.13
N ARG A 51 10.51 -8.06 0.06
CA ARG A 51 9.84 -7.33 -1.00
C ARG A 51 10.43 -7.96 -2.26
N LYS A 52 9.78 -8.99 -2.80
CA LYS A 52 9.94 -9.37 -4.19
C LYS A 52 9.65 -8.06 -4.87
N THR A 53 10.71 -7.33 -5.24
CA THR A 53 10.63 -6.25 -6.20
C THR A 53 9.89 -6.90 -7.34
N LYS A 54 8.61 -6.54 -7.48
CA LYS A 54 7.79 -7.09 -8.55
C LYS A 54 8.53 -6.69 -9.80
N ALA A 55 9.28 -7.63 -10.39
CA ALA A 55 9.82 -7.47 -11.72
C ALA A 55 8.66 -6.91 -12.53
N LYS A 56 8.83 -5.71 -13.09
CA LYS A 56 7.78 -5.02 -13.84
C LYS A 56 7.37 -5.97 -14.96
N VAL A 57 6.37 -6.81 -14.72
CA VAL A 57 5.69 -7.54 -15.77
C VAL A 57 5.06 -6.46 -16.61
N LYS A 58 5.70 -6.12 -17.74
CA LYS A 58 5.12 -5.22 -18.74
C LYS A 58 3.87 -5.94 -19.22
N ARG A 59 2.72 -5.62 -18.62
CA ARG A 59 1.40 -6.11 -19.07
C ARG A 59 1.31 -5.67 -20.52
N GLY A 60 1.54 -6.62 -21.44
CA GLY A 60 1.47 -6.35 -22.87
C GLY A 60 0.17 -5.63 -23.17
N LYS A 61 0.24 -4.56 -23.97
CA LYS A 61 -0.94 -3.89 -24.52
C LYS A 61 -1.69 -4.97 -25.30
N LYS A 62 -2.70 -5.62 -24.70
CA LYS A 62 -3.61 -6.48 -25.46
C LYS A 62 -4.18 -5.59 -26.56
N ALA A 63 -3.84 -5.88 -27.82
CA ALA A 63 -4.38 -5.18 -28.96
C ALA A 63 -5.91 -5.28 -28.86
N ARG A 64 -6.55 -4.22 -28.37
CA ARG A 64 -8.01 -4.15 -28.33
C ARG A 64 -8.41 -4.13 -29.79
N ALA A 65 -9.01 -5.22 -30.27
CA ALA A 65 -9.74 -5.20 -31.54
C ALA A 65 -10.58 -3.92 -31.56
N LYS A 66 -10.49 -3.14 -32.65
CA LYS A 66 -11.22 -1.89 -32.83
C LYS A 66 -12.72 -2.22 -32.93
N LYS A 67 -13.36 -2.44 -31.77
CA LYS A 67 -14.78 -2.73 -31.72
C LYS A 67 -15.53 -1.47 -32.12
N THR A 68 -16.55 -1.62 -32.95
CA THR A 68 -17.53 -0.58 -33.25
C THR A 68 -18.68 -0.63 -32.23
N CYS A 69 -19.52 0.40 -32.23
CA CYS A 69 -20.73 0.40 -31.44
C CYS A 69 -21.66 -0.73 -31.89
N LYS A 70 -22.25 -1.46 -30.94
CA LYS A 70 -23.24 -2.52 -31.20
C LYS A 70 -24.58 -2.01 -31.75
N ILE A 71 -24.75 -0.70 -31.90
CA ILE A 71 -26.03 -0.11 -32.33
C ILE A 71 -26.06 -0.11 -33.85
N PRO A 72 -27.12 -0.66 -34.49
CA PRO A 72 -27.23 -0.67 -35.94
C PRO A 72 -27.14 0.76 -36.49
N GLY A 73 -26.35 0.93 -37.55
CA GLY A 73 -26.08 2.26 -38.14
C GLY A 73 -25.05 3.12 -37.38
N CYS A 74 -24.50 2.67 -36.24
CA CYS A 74 -23.48 3.43 -35.51
C CYS A 74 -22.06 2.94 -35.81
N THR A 75 -21.34 3.68 -36.66
CA THR A 75 -19.93 3.39 -37.02
C THR A 75 -18.91 3.92 -36.00
N ARG A 76 -19.37 4.53 -34.90
CA ARG A 76 -18.50 5.14 -33.88
C ARG A 76 -17.71 4.08 -33.11
N LYS A 77 -16.50 4.46 -32.68
CA LYS A 77 -15.61 3.58 -31.88
C LYS A 77 -16.26 3.18 -30.56
N HIS A 78 -16.07 1.92 -30.20
CA HIS A 78 -16.49 1.36 -28.92
C HIS A 78 -15.76 2.03 -27.75
N TYR A 79 -16.51 2.54 -26.78
CA TYR A 79 -15.99 3.15 -25.55
C TYR A 79 -16.05 2.17 -24.37
N ALA A 80 -17.26 1.70 -24.02
CA ALA A 80 -17.49 0.77 -22.91
C ALA A 80 -18.76 -0.08 -23.14
N LYS A 81 -18.82 -1.30 -22.60
CA LYS A 81 -20.00 -2.22 -22.68
C LYS A 81 -20.60 -2.47 -24.09
N GLY A 82 -19.78 -2.51 -25.14
CA GLY A 82 -20.22 -2.59 -26.54
C GLY A 82 -20.78 -1.30 -27.16
N LEU A 83 -20.84 -0.17 -26.45
CA LEU A 83 -21.42 1.09 -26.93
C LEU A 83 -20.37 2.18 -27.19
N CYS A 84 -20.66 3.11 -28.10
CA CYS A 84 -19.90 4.35 -28.24
C CYS A 84 -20.16 5.28 -27.03
N ALA A 85 -19.34 6.32 -26.85
CA ALA A 85 -19.45 7.22 -25.70
C ALA A 85 -20.85 7.83 -25.53
N ALA A 86 -21.46 8.30 -26.63
CA ALA A 86 -22.80 8.89 -26.62
C ALA A 86 -23.89 7.89 -26.17
N HIS A 87 -23.88 6.70 -26.77
CA HIS A 87 -24.86 5.66 -26.44
C HIS A 87 -24.64 5.09 -25.03
N TYR A 88 -23.39 5.02 -24.57
CA TYR A 88 -23.08 4.63 -23.20
C TYR A 88 -23.62 5.62 -22.17
N GLN A 89 -23.48 6.93 -22.42
CA GLN A 89 -24.00 7.97 -21.53
C GLN A 89 -25.52 7.99 -21.48
N LYS A 90 -26.21 7.85 -22.63
CA LYS A 90 -27.67 7.73 -22.68
C LYS A 90 -28.17 6.53 -21.86
N ALA A 91 -27.64 5.34 -22.16
CA ALA A 91 -28.00 4.12 -21.42
C ALA A 91 -27.67 4.18 -19.93
N ARG A 92 -26.63 4.93 -19.53
CA ARG A 92 -26.30 5.14 -18.12
C ARG A 92 -27.34 6.02 -17.43
N ARG A 93 -27.78 7.11 -18.05
CA ARG A 93 -28.80 8.01 -17.51
C ARG A 93 -30.14 7.30 -17.34
N GLU A 94 -30.60 6.60 -18.39
CA GLU A 94 -31.84 5.81 -18.34
C GLU A 94 -31.82 4.79 -17.20
N LYS A 95 -30.69 4.11 -16.97
CA LYS A 95 -30.55 3.16 -15.85
C LYS A 95 -30.58 3.85 -14.49
N LEU A 96 -30.02 5.05 -14.36
CA LEU A 96 -30.08 5.81 -13.10
C LEU A 96 -31.50 6.30 -12.83
N GLU A 97 -32.19 6.79 -13.85
CA GLU A 97 -33.59 7.22 -13.76
C GLU A 97 -34.52 6.04 -13.44
N ALA A 98 -34.35 4.89 -14.10
CA ALA A 98 -35.11 3.67 -13.79
C ALA A 98 -34.89 3.22 -12.35
N ARG A 99 -33.65 3.29 -11.83
CA ARG A 99 -33.35 2.98 -10.43
C ARG A 99 -33.98 3.97 -9.46
N ALA A 100 -33.98 5.27 -9.79
CA ALA A 100 -34.61 6.30 -8.99
C ALA A 100 -36.15 6.16 -8.93
N LYS A 101 -36.77 5.74 -10.05
CA LYS A 101 -38.19 5.41 -10.10
C LYS A 101 -38.53 4.15 -9.32
N ALA A 102 -37.66 3.14 -9.33
CA ALA A 102 -37.85 1.91 -8.56
C ALA A 102 -37.65 2.08 -7.05
N SER A 103 -37.00 3.16 -6.62
CA SER A 103 -36.81 3.50 -5.20
C SER A 103 -37.89 4.44 -4.64
N LYS A 104 -38.91 4.78 -5.43
CA LYS A 104 -40.03 5.63 -5.05
C LYS A 104 -41.32 4.83 -5.11
#